data_AF-A0A355QGI8-F1
#
_entry.id   AF-A0A355QGI8-F1
#
_cell.length_a   1.000
_cell.length_b   1.000
_cell.length_c   1.000
_cell.angle_alpha   90.00
_cell.angle_beta   90.00
_cell.angle_gamma   90.00
#
_symmetry.space_group_name_H-M   'P 1'
#
loop_
_entity.id
_entity.type
_entity.pdbx_description
1 polymer ?
#
loop_
_entity_poly.entity_id
_entity_poly.type
_entity_poly.pdbx_seq_one_letter_code
_entity_poly.pdbx_strand_id
1 'polypeptide(L)' 'GVAVCGSGIGIAMAANKVAGIRAATVHDVESARLSKAHNDANVLCFGERVIDPKVAEEALRAWLDEDFEGGRHD' A
#
# COMPACT_ATOMS: atom_id res chain seq x y z
N GLY A 1 4.01 -0.74 7.54
CA GLY A 1 4.70 -2.00 7.22
C GLY A 1 4.79 -2.18 5.72
N VAL A 2 5.71 -3.01 5.22
CA VAL A 2 5.85 -3.32 3.78
C VAL A 2 5.88 -4.83 3.59
N ALA A 3 5.17 -5.35 2.59
CA ALA A 3 5.13 -6.77 2.29
C ALA A 3 5.19 -7.03 0.78
N VAL A 4 5.85 -8.12 0.37
CA VAL A 4 6.08 -8.43 -1.05
C VAL A 4 5.77 -9.90 -1.30
N CYS A 5 5.07 -10.19 -2.39
CA CYS A 5 4.99 -11.52 -2.97
C CYS A 5 4.94 -11.42 -4.50
N GLY A 6 4.72 -12.54 -5.21
CA GLY A 6 4.73 -12.53 -6.68
C GLY A 6 3.75 -11.52 -7.29
N SER A 7 2.51 -11.43 -6.77
CA SER A 7 1.49 -10.50 -7.26
C SER A 7 1.11 -9.37 -6.29
N GLY A 8 1.57 -9.41 -5.04
CA GLY A 8 1.14 -8.49 -3.97
C GLY A 8 -0.25 -8.80 -3.40
N ILE A 9 -1.15 -9.34 -4.23
CA ILE A 9 -2.55 -9.61 -3.87
C ILE A 9 -2.66 -10.62 -2.72
N GLY A 10 -1.95 -11.76 -2.83
CA GLY A 10 -2.04 -12.82 -1.83
C GLY A 10 -1.56 -12.40 -0.45
N ILE A 11 -0.46 -11.62 -0.39
CA ILE A 11 0.10 -11.16 0.88
C ILE A 11 -0.77 -10.07 1.52
N ALA A 12 -1.39 -9.20 0.71
CA ALA A 12 -2.36 -8.22 1.20
C ALA A 12 -3.64 -8.89 1.73
N MET A 13 -4.17 -9.90 1.02
CA MET A 13 -5.34 -10.66 1.49
C MET A 13 -5.07 -11.35 2.84
N ALA A 14 -3.88 -11.90 3.03
CA ALA A 14 -3.48 -12.51 4.29
C ALA A 14 -3.30 -11.46 5.41
N ALA A 15 -2.60 -10.36 5.13
CA ALA A 15 -2.36 -9.29 6.11
C ALA A 15 -3.67 -8.65 6.61
N ASN A 16 -4.63 -8.42 5.70
CA ASN A 16 -5.96 -7.87 6.03
C ASN A 16 -6.84 -8.79 6.90
N LYS A 17 -6.42 -10.04 7.20
CA LYS A 17 -7.11 -10.88 8.19
C LYS A 17 -6.77 -10.51 9.64
N VAL A 18 -5.71 -9.73 9.87
CA VAL A 18 -5.29 -9.30 11.20
C VAL A 18 -6.07 -8.04 11.60
N ALA A 19 -6.67 -8.05 12.79
CA ALA A 19 -7.43 -6.92 13.29
C ALA A 19 -6.56 -5.65 13.34
N GLY A 20 -7.09 -4.54 12.79
CA GLY A 20 -6.41 -3.25 12.71
C GLY A 20 -5.46 -3.08 11.51
N ILE A 21 -5.21 -4.12 10.71
CA ILE A 21 -4.41 -3.99 9.49
C ILE A 21 -5.28 -3.49 8.33
N ARG A 22 -4.73 -2.52 7.60
CA ARG A 22 -5.25 -1.98 6.34
C ARG A 22 -4.13 -2.05 5.31
N ALA A 23 -4.04 -3.19 4.63
CA ALA A 23 -3.02 -3.50 3.65
C ALA A 23 -3.52 -3.20 2.23
N ALA A 24 -2.74 -2.44 1.46
CA ALA A 24 -3.06 -2.07 0.08
C ALA A 24 -2.02 -2.66 -0.89
N THR A 25 -2.48 -3.38 -1.91
CA THR A 25 -1.63 -3.72 -3.08
C THR A 25 -1.68 -2.56 -4.05
N VAL A 26 -0.52 -2.04 -4.44
CA VAL A 26 -0.40 -0.87 -5.33
C VAL A 26 0.50 -1.17 -6.51
N HIS A 27 0.26 -0.44 -7.61
CA HIS A 27 0.98 -0.65 -8.89
C HIS A 27 1.60 0.65 -9.43
N ASP A 28 1.37 1.78 -8.76
CA ASP A 28 1.86 3.10 -9.16
C ASP A 28 1.94 4.02 -7.92
N VAL A 29 2.52 5.21 -8.12
CA VAL A 29 2.75 6.20 -7.05
C VAL A 29 1.45 6.78 -6.52
N GLU A 30 0.47 7.02 -7.39
CA GLU A 30 -0.80 7.64 -7.03
C GLU A 30 -1.63 6.71 -6.12
N SER A 31 -1.76 5.43 -6.49
CA SER A 31 -2.45 4.44 -5.67
C SER A 31 -1.78 4.26 -4.30
N ALA A 32 -0.45 4.37 -4.22
CA ALA A 32 0.27 4.36 -2.95
C ALA A 32 -0.10 5.59 -2.09
N ARG A 33 -0.05 6.80 -2.66
CA ARG A 33 -0.44 8.04 -1.99
C ARG A 33 -1.88 7.99 -1.50
N LEU A 34 -2.82 7.67 -2.40
CA LEU A 34 -4.25 7.61 -2.09
C LEU A 34 -4.57 6.52 -1.06
N SER A 35 -3.87 5.39 -1.06
CA SER A 35 -4.07 4.36 -0.04
C SER A 35 -3.75 4.88 1.35
N LYS A 36 -2.77 5.77 1.49
CA LYS A 36 -2.44 6.41 2.77
C LYS A 36 -3.43 7.53 3.09
N ALA A 37 -3.61 8.46 2.15
CA ALA A 37 -4.44 9.65 2.31
C ALA A 37 -5.92 9.33 2.60
N HIS A 38 -6.50 8.34 1.92
CA HIS A 38 -7.95 8.06 1.98
C HIS A 38 -8.31 6.82 2.78
N ASN A 39 -7.39 5.87 2.96
CA ASN A 39 -7.69 4.58 3.61
C ASN A 39 -6.85 4.33 4.85
N ASP A 40 -6.02 5.30 5.24
CA ASP A 40 -5.02 5.17 6.30
C ASP A 40 -4.27 3.83 6.21
N ALA A 41 -3.90 3.41 4.99
CA ALA A 41 -3.23 2.13 4.80
C ALA A 41 -1.97 2.08 5.66
N ASN A 42 -1.86 1.08 6.53
CA ASN A 42 -0.75 0.91 7.45
C ASN A 42 0.20 -0.22 7.02
N VAL A 43 -0.14 -0.93 5.94
CA VAL A 43 0.74 -1.87 5.24
C VAL A 43 0.65 -1.62 3.73
N LEU A 44 1.80 -1.45 3.09
CA LEU A 44 1.90 -1.36 1.63
C LEU A 44 2.38 -2.71 1.06
N CYS A 45 1.72 -3.20 0.01
CA CYS A 45 2.00 -4.48 -0.61
C CYS A 45 2.40 -4.32 -2.08
N PHE A 46 3.48 -5.00 -2.47
CA PHE A 46 3.96 -5.01 -3.86
C PHE A 46 3.96 -6.41 -4.47
N GLY A 47 3.73 -6.46 -5.78
CA GLY A 47 3.88 -7.65 -6.60
C GLY A 47 5.19 -7.62 -7.38
N GLU A 48 6.19 -8.39 -6.96
CA GLU A 48 7.53 -8.44 -7.59
C GLU A 48 7.47 -8.72 -9.10
N ARG A 49 6.50 -9.51 -9.55
CA ARG A 49 6.33 -9.88 -10.96
C ARG A 49 5.47 -8.90 -11.75
N VAL A 50 4.96 -7.85 -11.11
CA VAL A 50 3.93 -6.95 -11.65
C VAL A 50 4.41 -5.51 -11.72
N ILE A 51 5.06 -5.01 -10.68
CA ILE A 51 5.51 -3.61 -10.60
C ILE A 51 6.98 -3.47 -11.02
N ASP A 52 7.32 -2.38 -11.71
CA ASP A 52 8.71 -2.03 -11.95
C ASP A 52 9.41 -1.62 -10.63
N PRO A 53 10.65 -2.05 -10.36
CA PRO A 53 11.33 -1.74 -9.11
C PRO A 53 11.50 -0.25 -8.81
N LYS A 54 11.70 0.60 -9.83
CA LYS A 54 11.81 2.05 -9.62
C LYS A 54 10.45 2.65 -9.25
N VAL A 55 9.39 2.19 -9.91
CA VAL A 55 8.02 2.61 -9.58
C VAL A 55 7.66 2.16 -8.17
N ALA A 56 8.06 0.96 -7.75
CA ALA A 56 7.86 0.50 -6.37
C ALA A 56 8.59 1.36 -5.34
N GLU A 57 9.82 1.80 -5.65
CA GLU A 57 10.57 2.71 -4.79
C GLU A 57 9.87 4.08 -4.67
N GLU A 58 9.45 4.67 -5.79
CA GLU A 58 8.74 5.95 -5.82
C GLU A 58 7.39 5.86 -5.08
N ALA A 59 6.65 4.77 -5.28
CA ALA A 59 5.38 4.50 -4.60
C ALA A 59 5.57 4.34 -3.09
N LEU A 60 6.62 3.63 -2.67
CA LEU A 60 6.94 3.49 -1.25
C LEU A 60 7.27 4.85 -0.61
N ARG A 61 8.07 5.69 -1.30
CA ARG A 61 8.39 7.04 -0.83
C ARG A 61 7.13 7.89 -0.68
N ALA A 62 6.28 7.93 -1.70
CA ALA A 62 5.03 8.68 -1.65
C ALA A 62 4.10 8.21 -0.51
N TRP A 63 4.01 6.89 -0.27
CA TRP A 63 3.21 6.36 0.85
C TRP A 63 3.80 6.69 2.24
N LEU A 64 5.13 6.76 2.36
CA LEU A 64 5.82 7.12 3.60
C LEU A 64 5.70 8.61 3.94
N ASP A 65 5.67 9.46 2.91
CA ASP A 65 5.63 10.92 3.05
C ASP A 65 4.18 11.48 3.15
N GLU A 66 3.17 10.65 2.89
CA GLU A 66 1.77 11.05 2.93
C GLU A 66 1.12 10.86 4.31
N ASP A 67 0.30 11.82 4.72
CA ASP A 67 -0.52 11.73 5.93
C ASP A 67 -1.95 11.30 5.61
N PHE A 68 -2.62 10.67 6.58
CA PHE A 68 -4.04 10.35 6.44
C PHE A 68 -4.89 11.62 6.55
N GLU A 69 -5.81 11.83 5.60
CA GLU A 69 -6.62 13.05 5.54
C GLU A 69 -7.74 13.11 6.59
N GLY A 70 -8.18 11.95 7.11
CA GLY A 70 -9.30 11.86 8.04
C GLY A 70 -10.60 12.46 7.47
N GLY A 71 -11.46 12.97 8.35
CA GLY A 71 -12.65 13.74 7.97
C GLY A 71 -13.70 12.85 7.29
N ARG A 72 -13.90 13.00 5.98
CA ARG A 72 -14.87 12.14 5.24
C ARG A 72 -14.40 10.69 5.06
N HIS A 73 -13.16 10.40 5.47
CA HIS A 73 -12.50 9.11 5.34
C HIS A 73 -12.38 8.32 6.66
N ASP A 74 -12.85 8.88 7.78
CA ASP A 74 -12.89 8.24 9.10
C ASP A 74 -14.05 7.25 9.28
#